data_AF-A0A525W0T8-F1
#
_entry.id   AF-A0A525W0T8-F1
#
_cell.length_a   1.000
_cell.length_b   1.000
_cell.length_c   1.000
_cell.angle_alpha   90.00
_cell.angle_beta   90.00
_cell.angle_gamma   90.00
#
_symmetry.space_group_name_H-M   'P 1'
#
loop_
_entity.id
_entity.type
_entity.pdbx_description
1 polymer ?
#
loop_
_entity_poly.entity_id
_entity_poly.type
_entity_poly.pdbx_seq_one_letter_code
_entity_poly.pdbx_strand_id
1 'polypeptide(L)' 'MADESFSSLGPLPHPSENPDAETLFQASLMATPTQRIAWLEEALQLAYATGALKPRRVMTKEEWDAMGSSNP' A
#
# COMPACT_ATOMS: atom_id res chain seq x y z
N MET A 1 -21.06 -3.62 23.53
CA MET A 1 -20.80 -2.35 22.83
C MET A 1 -19.36 -2.41 22.38
N ALA A 2 -19.13 -2.64 21.08
CA ALA A 2 -17.78 -2.73 20.55
C ALA A 2 -17.16 -1.32 20.53
N ASP A 3 -15.91 -1.27 20.94
CA ASP A 3 -15.09 -0.09 21.16
C ASP A 3 -14.91 0.73 19.86
N GLU A 4 -15.66 1.83 19.72
CA GLU A 4 -15.50 2.82 18.65
C GLU A 4 -14.35 3.82 18.95
N SER A 5 -13.37 3.44 19.77
CA SER A 5 -12.29 4.33 20.21
C SER A 5 -11.07 4.33 19.29
N PHE A 6 -11.01 3.46 18.28
CA PHE A 6 -9.89 3.41 17.33
C PHE A 6 -10.00 4.39 16.16
N SER A 7 -11.13 5.09 16.02
CA SER A 7 -11.38 6.03 14.91
C SER A 7 -10.66 7.39 15.05
N SER A 8 -9.87 7.61 16.11
CA SER A 8 -9.24 8.91 16.39
C SER A 8 -7.78 9.04 15.90
N LEU A 9 -7.20 8.02 15.30
CA LEU A 9 -5.91 8.12 14.60
C LEU A 9 -6.23 8.53 13.17
N GLY A 10 -5.95 9.80 12.84
CA GLY A 10 -6.39 10.45 11.60
C GLY A 10 -6.08 9.61 10.35
N PRO A 11 -6.92 9.74 9.29
CA PRO A 11 -6.74 8.98 8.06
C PRO A 11 -5.36 9.23 7.47
N LEU A 12 -4.77 8.20 6.85
CA LEU A 12 -3.59 8.38 6.03
C LEU A 12 -3.91 9.42 4.94
N PRO A 13 -3.00 10.36 4.65
CA PRO A 13 -3.24 11.40 3.64
C PRO A 13 -3.50 10.75 2.29
N HIS A 14 -4.38 11.32 1.47
CA HIS A 14 -4.79 10.65 0.25
C HIS A 14 -3.60 10.54 -0.72
N PRO A 15 -3.46 9.41 -1.44
CA PRO A 15 -2.32 9.19 -2.34
C PRO A 15 -2.28 10.18 -3.51
N SER A 16 -3.36 10.91 -3.79
CA SER A 16 -3.41 11.98 -4.79
C SER A 16 -2.82 13.32 -4.30
N GLU A 17 -2.72 13.53 -2.99
CA GLU A 17 -2.36 14.82 -2.39
C GLU A 17 -0.84 15.09 -2.37
N ASN A 18 -0.03 14.16 -2.88
CA ASN A 18 1.45 14.20 -2.84
C ASN A 18 2.00 14.69 -1.48
N PRO A 19 1.60 14.07 -0.36
CA PRO A 19 2.13 14.42 0.96
C PRO A 19 3.64 14.15 1.03
N ASP A 20 4.34 15.01 1.77
CA ASP A 20 5.76 14.83 2.06
C ASP A 20 6.05 13.49 2.75
N ALA A 21 7.21 12.91 2.42
CA ALA A 21 7.58 11.55 2.84
C ALA A 21 7.66 11.40 4.36
N GLU A 22 8.04 12.45 5.09
CA GLU A 22 8.08 12.46 6.56
C GLU A 22 6.65 12.39 7.14
N THR A 23 5.73 13.18 6.61
CA THR A 23 4.31 13.16 7.02
C THR A 23 3.67 11.81 6.74
N LEU A 24 3.96 11.21 5.58
CA LEU A 24 3.53 9.84 5.26
C LEU A 24 4.09 8.81 6.24
N PHE A 25 5.38 8.91 6.55
CA PHE A 25 6.02 7.99 7.49
C PHE A 25 5.37 8.07 8.87
N GLN A 26 5.22 9.27 9.43
CA GLN A 26 4.60 9.48 10.74
C GLN A 26 3.14 9.00 10.75
N ALA A 27 2.36 9.33 9.71
CA ALA A 27 0.98 8.86 9.59
C ALA A 27 0.90 7.32 9.48
N SER A 28 1.87 6.67 8.83
CA SER A 28 1.94 5.20 8.72
C SER A 28 2.31 4.49 10.02
N LEU A 29 3.02 5.15 10.94
CA LEU A 29 3.31 4.62 12.27
C LEU A 29 2.07 4.64 13.17
N MET A 30 1.19 5.62 12.96
CA MET A 30 -0.04 5.81 13.72
C MET A 30 -1.22 5.02 13.14
N ALA A 31 -1.13 4.59 11.88
CA ALA A 31 -2.18 3.82 11.21
C ALA A 31 -2.20 2.34 11.63
N THR A 32 -3.40 1.79 11.76
CA THR A 32 -3.60 0.35 11.93
C THR A 32 -3.13 -0.43 10.69
N PRO A 33 -2.79 -1.72 10.81
CA PRO A 33 -2.47 -2.55 9.66
C PRO A 33 -3.54 -2.51 8.55
N THR A 34 -4.83 -2.52 8.92
CA THR A 34 -5.95 -2.43 7.99
C THR A 34 -5.97 -1.11 7.22
N GLN A 35 -5.77 0.02 7.90
CA GLN A 35 -5.73 1.34 7.27
C GLN A 35 -4.56 1.45 6.28
N ARG A 36 -3.39 0.91 6.64
CA ARG A 36 -2.23 0.89 5.74
C ARG A 36 -2.49 0.06 4.48
N ILE A 37 -3.15 -1.09 4.62
CA ILE A 37 -3.50 -1.95 3.47
C ILE A 37 -4.46 -1.20 2.53
N ALA A 38 -5.53 -0.62 3.07
CA ALA A 38 -6.48 0.15 2.26
C ALA A 38 -5.79 1.30 1.50
N TRP A 39 -4.90 2.03 2.18
CA TRP A 39 -4.12 3.10 1.55
C TRP A 39 -3.21 2.60 0.42
N LEU A 40 -2.54 1.46 0.62
CA LEU A 40 -1.69 0.85 -0.42
C LEU A 40 -2.51 0.40 -1.63
N GLU A 41 -3.73 -0.12 -1.41
CA GLU A 41 -4.64 -0.51 -2.49
C GLU A 41 -5.08 0.70 -3.31
N GLU A 42 -5.43 1.82 -2.66
CA GLU A 42 -5.76 3.08 -3.33
C GLU A 42 -4.58 3.64 -4.13
N ALA A 43 -3.39 3.69 -3.51
CA ALA A 43 -2.17 4.14 -4.17
C ALA A 43 -1.83 3.28 -5.40
N LEU A 44 -2.04 1.96 -5.29
CA LEU A 44 -1.83 1.03 -6.39
C LEU A 44 -2.82 1.27 -7.54
N GLN A 45 -4.11 1.48 -7.24
CA GLN A 45 -5.12 1.80 -8.24
C GLN A 45 -4.79 3.12 -8.95
N LEU A 46 -4.41 4.15 -8.21
CA LEU A 46 -4.00 5.43 -8.78
C LEU A 46 -2.79 5.28 -9.70
N ALA A 47 -1.79 4.50 -9.29
CA ALA A 47 -0.59 4.27 -10.08
C ALA A 47 -0.88 3.51 -11.39
N TYR A 48 -1.85 2.58 -11.40
CA TYR A 48 -2.33 1.96 -12.64
C TYR A 48 -3.13 2.94 -13.51
N ALA A 49 -4.03 3.72 -12.91
CA ALA A 49 -4.88 4.66 -13.64
C ALA A 49 -4.08 5.79 -14.31
N THR A 50 -3.01 6.24 -13.67
CA THR A 50 -2.10 7.27 -14.19
C THR A 50 -1.04 6.72 -15.15
N GLY A 51 -0.92 5.40 -15.28
CA GLY A 51 0.11 4.74 -16.07
C GLY A 51 1.52 4.79 -15.46
N ALA A 52 1.65 5.25 -14.20
CA ALA A 52 2.91 5.23 -13.46
C ALA A 52 3.40 3.78 -13.24
N LEU A 53 2.47 2.84 -13.08
CA LEU A 53 2.76 1.41 -13.09
C LEU A 53 2.20 0.75 -14.35
N LYS A 54 3.01 -0.13 -14.95
CA LYS A 54 2.55 -1.02 -16.01
C LYS A 54 1.73 -2.16 -15.40
N PRO A 55 0.62 -2.59 -16.03
CA PRO A 55 -0.12 -3.76 -15.61
C PRO A 55 0.84 -4.93 -15.38
N ARG A 56 0.78 -5.52 -14.17
CA ARG A 56 1.66 -6.63 -13.83
C ARG A 56 1.30 -7.77 -14.78
N ARG A 57 2.25 -8.25 -15.58
CA ARG A 57 2.04 -9.52 -16.30
C ARG A 57 1.81 -10.58 -15.23
N VAL A 58 0.76 -11.38 -15.42
CA VAL A 58 0.55 -12.55 -14.57
C VAL A 58 1.73 -13.47 -14.86
N MET A 59 2.66 -13.50 -13.92
CA MET A 59 3.84 -14.33 -13.97
C MET A 59 3.39 -15.77 -13.74
N THR A 60 3.84 -16.71 -14.55
CA THR A 60 3.44 -18.11 -14.36
C THR A 60 4.05 -18.65 -13.07
N LYS A 61 3.47 -19.73 -12.54
CA LYS A 61 3.95 -20.32 -11.28
C LYS A 61 5.41 -20.77 -11.41
N GLU A 62 5.79 -21.26 -12.58
CA GLU A 62 7.15 -21.69 -12.90
C GLU A 62 8.14 -20.52 -12.89
N GLU A 63 7.74 -19.37 -13.43
CA GLU A 63 8.55 -18.14 -13.40
C GLU A 63 8.72 -17.60 -11.98
N TRP A 64 7.69 -17.75 -11.13
CA TRP A 64 7.75 -17.36 -9.72
C TRP A 64 8.69 -18.27 -8.91
N ASP A 65 8.54 -19.59 -9.08
CA ASP A 65 9.36 -20.60 -8.39
C ASP A 65 10.84 -20.52 -8.83
N ALA A 66 11.12 -20.13 -10.08
CA ALA A 66 12.48 -19.91 -10.59
C ALA A 66 13.19 -18.69 -9.95
N MET A 67 12.45 -17.62 -9.63
CA MET A 67 13.03 -16.44 -8.96
C MET A 67 13.36 -16.70 -7.48
N GLY A 68 12.61 -17.58 -6.80
CA GLY A 68 12.88 -17.97 -5.41
C GLY A 68 14.06 -18.93 -5.24
N SER A 69 14.48 -19.62 -6.31
CA SER A 69 15.62 -20.56 -6.29
C SER A 69 16.98 -19.91 -6.45
N SER A 70 17.05 -18.58 -6.63
CA SER A 70 18.33 -17.86 -6.72
C SER A 70 18.84 -17.48 -5.33
N ASN A 71 19.21 -18.48 -4.52
CA ASN A 71 20.03 -18.27 -3.33
C ASN A 71 21.18 -19.29 -3.35
N PRO A 72 22.44 -18.86 -3.56
CA PRO A 72 23.61 -19.77 -3.53
C PRO A 72 23.88 -20.32 -2.13
#